data_AF-A0A0D2K306-F1
#
_entry.id   AF-A0A0D2K306-F1
#
_cell.length_a   1.000
_cell.length_b   1.000
_cell.length_c   1.000
_cell.angle_alpha   90.00
_cell.angle_beta   90.00
_cell.angle_gamma   90.00
#
_symmetry.space_group_name_H-M   'P 1'
#
loop_
_entity.id
_entity.type
_entity.pdbx_description
1 polymer ?
#
loop_
_entity_poly.entity_id
_entity_poly.type
_entity_poly.pdbx_seq_one_letter_code
_entity_poly.pdbx_strand_id
1 'polypeptide(L)'
;MSAHRRFADEWVDGWNKRDLEAILSHYSETVEFVSPRVAAAFARGAGVGDASGRIVGREALRAYFKEALDNLKVLSLEIKAVLSGVGESFAVVYTRETGATVVEVFVLDNQGKAAKVQVYYDAVC
;
A
#
# COMPACT_ATOMS: atom_id res chain seq x y z
N MET A 1 0.15 1.74 22.50
CA MET A 1 -0.12 1.65 21.04
C MET A 1 0.61 0.43 20.53
N SER A 2 -0.03 -0.47 19.78
CA SER A 2 0.63 -1.66 19.23
C SER A 2 1.64 -1.29 18.14
N ALA A 3 2.61 -2.16 17.86
CA ALA A 3 3.56 -1.96 16.76
C ALA A 3 2.86 -1.79 15.41
N HIS A 4 1.84 -2.62 15.13
CA HIS A 4 1.01 -2.50 13.93
C HIS A 4 0.26 -1.17 13.83
N ARG A 5 -0.24 -0.64 14.96
CA ARG A 5 -0.92 0.66 14.96
C ARG A 5 0.06 1.79 14.66
N ARG A 6 1.26 1.77 15.26
CA ARG A 6 2.32 2.73 14.95
C ARG A 6 2.72 2.69 13.48
N PHE A 7 2.95 1.49 12.94
CA PHE A 7 3.25 1.30 11.51
C PHE A 7 2.15 1.93 10.64
N ALA A 8 0.88 1.65 10.93
CA ALA A 8 -0.24 2.16 10.15
C ALA A 8 -0.34 3.69 10.20
N ASP A 9 -0.17 4.28 11.40
CA ASP A 9 -0.21 5.74 11.58
C ASP A 9 0.94 6.43 10.81
N GLU A 10 2.17 5.91 10.90
CA GLU A 10 3.33 6.44 10.17
C GLU A 10 3.19 6.27 8.65
N TRP A 11 2.70 5.11 8.21
CA TRP A 11 2.47 4.81 6.80
C TRP A 11 1.38 5.71 6.18
N VAL A 12 0.25 5.92 6.87
CA VAL A 12 -0.80 6.83 6.43
C VAL A 12 -0.32 8.29 6.42
N ASP A 13 0.48 8.69 7.41
CA ASP A 13 1.07 10.03 7.44
C ASP A 13 2.00 10.26 6.23
N GLY A 14 2.82 9.27 5.87
CA GLY A 14 3.65 9.30 4.66
C GLY A 14 2.83 9.51 3.39
N TRP A 15 1.73 8.77 3.23
CA TRP A 15 0.80 8.96 2.11
C TRP A 15 0.14 10.33 2.09
N ASN A 16 -0.39 10.79 3.22
CA ASN A 16 -1.06 12.08 3.32
C ASN A 16 -0.11 13.26 3.08
N LYS A 17 1.16 13.13 3.46
CA LYS A 17 2.23 14.09 3.15
C LYS A 17 2.80 13.95 1.74
N ARG A 18 2.40 12.91 1.01
CA ARG A 18 2.91 12.57 -0.33
C ARG A 18 4.44 12.38 -0.33
N ASP A 19 4.97 11.87 0.78
CA ASP A 19 6.39 11.62 0.98
C ASP A 19 6.72 10.19 0.54
N LEU A 20 7.23 10.07 -0.69
CA LEU A 20 7.56 8.79 -1.31
C LEU A 20 8.60 8.00 -0.50
N GLU A 21 9.59 8.67 0.10
CA GLU A 21 10.63 7.99 0.88
C GLU A 21 10.06 7.49 2.20
N ALA A 22 9.23 8.30 2.87
CA ALA A 22 8.54 7.86 4.09
C ALA A 22 7.68 6.62 3.82
N ILE A 23 6.88 6.63 2.74
CA ILE A 23 6.06 5.48 2.34
C ILE A 23 6.94 4.25 2.10
N LEU A 24 7.95 4.36 1.23
CA LEU A 24 8.81 3.24 0.84
C LEU A 24 9.66 2.70 1.98
N SER A 25 9.92 3.53 3.01
CA SER A 25 10.63 3.08 4.21
C SER A 25 9.89 1.96 4.95
N HIS A 26 8.59 1.78 4.74
CA HIS A 26 7.79 0.71 5.34
C HIS A 26 7.89 -0.64 4.60
N TYR A 27 8.49 -0.68 3.40
CA TYR A 27 8.49 -1.86 2.53
C TYR A 27 9.86 -2.54 2.51
N SER A 28 9.86 -3.88 2.47
CA SER A 28 11.09 -4.65 2.33
C SER A 28 11.66 -4.51 0.91
N GLU A 29 12.95 -4.79 0.74
CA GLU A 29 13.60 -4.73 -0.58
C GLU A 29 12.99 -5.70 -1.58
N THR A 30 12.48 -6.84 -1.10
CA THR A 30 11.92 -7.94 -1.88
C THR A 30 10.40 -8.00 -1.83
N VAL A 31 9.73 -6.90 -1.48
CA VAL A 31 8.28 -6.90 -1.25
C VAL A 31 7.49 -7.46 -2.44
N GLU A 32 6.50 -8.30 -2.15
CA GLU A 32 5.44 -8.68 -3.08
C GLU A 32 4.19 -7.86 -2.79
N PHE A 33 3.83 -6.98 -3.72
CA PHE A 33 2.65 -6.11 -3.61
C PHE A 33 1.60 -6.52 -4.62
N VAL A 34 0.38 -6.83 -4.16
CA VAL A 34 -0.72 -7.29 -5.01
C VAL A 34 -1.92 -6.38 -4.87
N SER A 35 -2.42 -5.85 -5.99
CA SER A 35 -3.57 -4.95 -6.01
C SER A 35 -4.34 -5.02 -7.34
N PRO A 36 -5.69 -4.93 -7.30
CA PRO A 36 -6.47 -4.78 -8.54
C PRO A 36 -6.10 -3.52 -9.33
N ARG A 37 -5.61 -2.46 -8.65
CA ARG A 37 -5.14 -1.24 -9.32
C ARG A 37 -3.86 -1.45 -10.12
N VAL A 38 -3.00 -2.36 -9.69
CA VAL A 38 -1.80 -2.75 -10.46
C VAL A 38 -2.22 -3.49 -11.72
N ALA A 39 -3.17 -4.43 -11.64
CA ALA A 39 -3.69 -5.13 -12.82
C ALA A 39 -4.31 -4.14 -13.83
N ALA A 40 -5.09 -3.16 -13.34
CA ALA A 40 -5.67 -2.11 -14.16
C ALA A 40 -4.61 -1.17 -14.77
N ALA A 41 -3.54 -0.85 -14.04
CA ALA A 41 -2.42 -0.06 -14.57
C ALA A 41 -1.68 -0.82 -15.68
N PHE A 42 -1.36 -2.10 -15.45
CA PHE A 42 -0.71 -2.96 -16.44
C PHE A 42 -1.57 -3.09 -17.72
N ALA A 43 -2.88 -3.29 -17.58
CA ALA A 43 -3.80 -3.36 -18.72
C ALA A 43 -3.85 -2.07 -19.56
N ARG A 44 -3.53 -0.92 -18.96
CA ARG A 44 -3.44 0.39 -19.64
C ARG A 44 -2.05 0.66 -20.24
N GLY A 45 -1.12 -0.29 -20.14
CA GLY A 45 0.24 -0.16 -20.68
C GLY A 45 1.25 0.45 -19.72
N ALA A 46 0.97 0.50 -18.40
CA ALA A 46 1.97 0.91 -17.42
C ALA A 46 3.14 -0.09 -17.43
N GLY A 47 4.37 0.41 -17.36
CA GLY A 47 5.60 -0.40 -17.38
C GLY A 47 5.92 -1.10 -16.05
N VAL A 48 4.94 -1.22 -15.15
CA VAL A 48 5.10 -1.76 -13.79
C VAL A 48 4.04 -2.83 -13.50
N GLY A 49 4.46 -3.86 -12.78
CA GLY A 49 3.62 -5.00 -12.40
C GLY A 49 3.36 -6.00 -13.52
N ASP A 50 2.42 -6.91 -13.29
CA ASP A 50 2.00 -7.95 -14.23
C ASP A 50 0.47 -8.08 -14.31
N ALA A 51 -0.02 -8.91 -15.24
CA ALA A 51 -1.45 -9.16 -15.45
C ALA A 51 -2.17 -9.76 -14.23
N SER A 52 -1.44 -10.33 -13.27
CA SER A 52 -2.01 -10.81 -12.00
C SER A 52 -2.15 -9.71 -10.95
N GLY A 53 -1.77 -8.47 -11.29
CA GLY A 53 -1.82 -7.33 -10.38
C GLY A 53 -0.70 -7.32 -9.35
N ARG A 54 0.42 -7.98 -9.64
CA ARG A 54 1.55 -8.12 -8.72
C ARG A 54 2.75 -7.27 -9.15
N ILE A 55 3.40 -6.65 -8.17
CA ILE A 55 4.71 -6.00 -8.27
C ILE A 55 5.66 -6.72 -7.32
N VAL A 56 6.91 -6.95 -7.75
CA VAL A 56 7.96 -7.56 -6.93
C VAL A 56 9.14 -6.61 -6.83
N GLY A 57 9.57 -6.35 -5.60
CA GLY A 57 10.73 -5.52 -5.27
C GLY A 57 10.42 -4.05 -5.07
N ARG A 58 11.15 -3.43 -4.14
CA ARG A 58 10.94 -2.03 -3.72
C ARG A 58 11.15 -1.03 -4.85
N GLU A 59 12.08 -1.28 -5.77
CA GLU A 59 12.34 -0.39 -6.91
C GLU A 59 11.17 -0.34 -7.91
N ALA A 60 10.57 -1.49 -8.21
CA ALA A 60 9.37 -1.53 -9.06
C ALA A 60 8.17 -0.89 -8.36
N LEU A 61 8.05 -1.11 -7.04
CA LEU A 61 7.01 -0.46 -6.23
C LEU A 61 7.19 1.06 -6.17
N ARG A 62 8.44 1.53 -6.07
CA ARG A 62 8.80 2.96 -6.11
C ARG A 62 8.31 3.62 -7.39
N ALA A 63 8.56 2.99 -8.53
CA ALA A 63 8.08 3.51 -9.82
C ALA A 63 6.55 3.65 -9.85
N TYR A 64 5.84 2.61 -9.38
CA TYR A 64 4.37 2.61 -9.31
C TYR A 64 3.81 3.67 -8.35
N PHE A 65 4.35 3.77 -7.13
CA PHE A 65 3.91 4.78 -6.16
C PHE A 65 4.25 6.20 -6.58
N LYS A 66 5.41 6.41 -7.21
CA LYS A 66 5.77 7.71 -7.77
C LYS A 66 4.75 8.15 -8.81
N GLU A 67 4.42 7.28 -9.76
CA GLU A 67 3.41 7.57 -10.79
C GLU A 67 2.03 7.86 -10.17
N ALA A 68 1.63 7.10 -9.15
CA ALA A 68 0.38 7.35 -8.44
C ALA A 68 0.38 8.73 -7.76
N LEU A 69 1.45 9.08 -7.05
CA LEU A 69 1.59 10.39 -6.40
C LEU A 69 1.57 11.52 -7.42
N ASP A 70 2.32 11.43 -8.53
CA ASP A 70 2.38 12.48 -9.55
C ASP A 70 0.99 12.75 -10.19
N ASN A 71 0.14 11.72 -10.31
CA ASN A 71 -1.16 11.82 -10.97
C ASN A 71 -2.33 12.17 -10.03
N LEU A 72 -2.24 11.85 -8.74
CA LEU A 72 -3.31 12.11 -7.77
C LEU A 72 -3.30 13.58 -7.34
N LYS A 73 -4.31 14.36 -7.75
CA LYS A 73 -4.46 15.78 -7.35
C LYS A 73 -4.83 15.96 -5.88
N VAL A 74 -5.64 15.05 -5.35
CA VAL A 74 -6.05 15.01 -3.95
C VAL A 74 -5.82 13.59 -3.46
N LEU A 75 -5.20 13.47 -2.30
CA LEU A 75 -4.98 12.21 -1.61
C LEU A 75 -5.19 12.45 -0.13
N SER A 76 -6.13 11.71 0.46
CA SER A 76 -6.31 11.71 1.91
C SER A 76 -6.77 10.33 2.35
N LEU A 77 -6.02 9.74 3.26
CA LEU A 77 -6.29 8.45 3.87
C LEU A 77 -6.68 8.67 5.33
N GLU A 78 -7.79 8.07 5.74
CA GLU A 78 -8.26 8.10 7.12
C GLU A 78 -8.41 6.67 7.64
N ILE A 79 -7.59 6.29 8.63
CA ILE A 79 -7.64 4.96 9.27
C ILE A 79 -8.96 4.82 10.03
N LYS A 80 -9.72 3.77 9.70
CA LYS A 80 -10.92 3.35 10.41
C LYS A 80 -10.62 2.25 11.42
N ALA A 81 -9.73 1.32 11.07
CA ALA A 81 -9.32 0.23 11.96
C ALA A 81 -7.93 -0.29 11.62
N VAL A 82 -7.26 -0.86 12.63
CA VAL A 82 -6.08 -1.71 12.48
C VAL A 82 -6.40 -3.04 13.14
N LEU A 83 -6.41 -4.12 12.34
CA LEU A 83 -6.81 -5.46 12.76
C LEU A 83 -5.57 -6.35 12.84
N SER A 84 -5.35 -7.02 13.97
CA SER A 84 -4.23 -7.95 14.12
C SER A 84 -4.58 -9.32 13.52
N GLY A 85 -3.64 -9.87 12.75
CA GLY A 85 -3.60 -11.28 12.37
C GLY A 85 -2.72 -12.10 13.31
N VAL A 86 -2.31 -13.29 12.86
CA VAL A 86 -1.34 -14.14 13.55
C VAL A 86 0.08 -13.69 13.21
N GLY A 87 0.95 -13.60 14.21
CA GLY A 87 2.34 -13.17 14.04
C GLY A 87 2.45 -11.74 13.53
N GLU A 88 3.27 -11.54 12.50
CA GLU A 88 3.56 -10.23 11.89
C GLU A 88 2.53 -9.78 10.83
N SER A 89 1.36 -10.42 10.81
CA SER A 89 0.27 -10.11 9.88
C SER A 89 -0.74 -9.15 10.51
N PHE A 90 -1.18 -8.15 9.75
CA PHE A 90 -2.24 -7.23 10.15
C PHE A 90 -2.92 -6.60 8.93
N ALA A 91 -4.09 -6.01 9.15
CA ALA A 91 -4.82 -5.27 8.13
C ALA A 91 -5.08 -3.84 8.58
N VAL A 92 -4.95 -2.89 7.65
CA VAL A 92 -5.38 -1.50 7.83
C VAL A 92 -6.63 -1.28 7.00
N VAL A 93 -7.71 -0.85 7.66
CA VAL A 93 -8.94 -0.42 7.00
C VAL A 93 -8.94 1.09 7.00
N TYR A 94 -9.01 1.71 5.82
CA TYR A 94 -9.03 3.16 5.68
C TYR A 94 -10.01 3.61 4.59
N THR A 95 -10.46 4.86 4.69
CA THR A 95 -11.22 5.52 3.62
C THR A 95 -10.34 6.48 2.87
N ARG A 96 -10.55 6.59 1.56
CA ARG A 96 -9.90 7.58 0.69
C ARG A 96 -10.72 8.86 0.58
N GLU A 97 -10.12 9.91 0.02
CA GLU A 97 -10.80 11.16 -0.34
C GLU A 97 -12.02 10.96 -1.25
N THR A 98 -12.05 9.85 -2.00
CA THR A 98 -13.15 9.46 -2.88
C THR A 98 -14.33 8.81 -2.15
N GLY A 99 -14.23 8.60 -0.83
CA GLY A 99 -15.19 7.82 -0.05
C GLY A 99 -15.03 6.30 -0.18
N ALA A 100 -14.09 5.83 -1.00
CA ALA A 100 -13.83 4.40 -1.17
C ALA A 100 -13.18 3.79 0.08
N THR A 101 -13.65 2.62 0.48
CA THR A 101 -13.07 1.81 1.55
C THR A 101 -11.98 0.91 0.98
N VAL A 102 -10.82 0.93 1.64
CA VAL A 102 -9.68 0.10 1.28
C VAL A 102 -9.27 -0.73 2.48
N VAL A 103 -8.97 -1.99 2.23
CA VAL A 103 -8.30 -2.88 3.18
C VAL A 103 -6.94 -3.21 2.62
N GLU A 104 -5.89 -2.91 3.36
CA GLU A 104 -4.52 -3.27 3.00
C GLU A 104 -3.97 -4.21 4.05
N VAL A 105 -3.69 -5.45 3.64
CA VAL A 105 -3.17 -6.51 4.49
C VAL A 105 -1.66 -6.55 4.32
N PHE A 106 -0.94 -6.49 5.43
CA PHE A 106 0.51 -6.50 5.50
C PHE A 106 0.99 -7.76 6.21
N VAL A 107 2.09 -8.33 5.73
CA VAL A 107 2.90 -9.30 6.47
C VAL A 107 4.32 -8.73 6.55
N LEU A 108 4.80 -8.48 7.77
CA LEU A 108 6.13 -7.93 7.99
C LEU A 108 7.21 -9.02 7.99
N ASP A 109 8.42 -8.64 7.59
CA ASP A 109 9.63 -9.43 7.80
C ASP A 109 10.22 -9.22 9.20
N ASN A 110 11.38 -9.85 9.46
CA ASN A 110 12.08 -9.75 10.73
C ASN A 110 12.67 -8.36 11.04
N GLN A 111 12.62 -7.42 10.09
CA GLN A 111 13.00 -6.02 10.25
C GLN A 111 11.79 -5.11 10.45
N GLY A 112 10.58 -5.68 10.53
CA GLY A 112 9.33 -4.92 10.64
C GLY A 112 8.95 -4.21 9.34
N LYS A 113 9.44 -4.66 8.18
CA LYS A 113 9.11 -4.10 6.86
C LYS A 113 8.11 -5.00 6.14
N ALA A 114 7.19 -4.39 5.41
CA ALA A 114 6.18 -5.11 4.64
C ALA A 114 6.83 -5.93 3.53
N ALA A 115 6.84 -7.25 3.69
CA ALA A 115 7.35 -8.21 2.73
C ALA A 115 6.26 -8.74 1.80
N LYS A 116 5.01 -8.78 2.28
CA LYS A 116 3.84 -9.09 1.45
C LYS A 116 2.73 -8.12 1.73
N VAL A 117 2.08 -7.64 0.67
CA VAL A 117 0.96 -6.72 0.76
C VAL A 117 -0.15 -7.14 -0.20
N GLN A 118 -1.39 -7.17 0.30
CA GLN A 118 -2.59 -7.40 -0.51
C GLN A 118 -3.57 -6.26 -0.27
N VAL A 119 -4.02 -5.64 -1.36
CA VAL A 119 -4.93 -4.49 -1.32
C VAL A 119 -6.30 -4.87 -1.87
N TYR A 120 -7.35 -4.56 -1.12
CA TYR A 120 -8.75 -4.76 -1.48
C TYR A 120 -9.48 -3.43 -1.50
N TYR A 121 -10.36 -3.24 -2.48
CA TYR A 121 -11.19 -2.04 -2.64
C TYR A 121 -12.66 -2.45 -2.66
N ASP A 122 -13.53 -1.63 -2.06
CA ASP A 122 -15.00 -1.84 -2.07
C ASP A 122 -15.66 -1.56 -3.44
N ALA A 123 -14.99 -0.80 -4.30
CA ALA A 123 -15.32 -0.67 -5.72
C ALA A 123 -14.06 -0.37 -6.55
N VAL A 124 -13.86 -1.13 -7.62
CA VAL A 124 -12.85 -0.79 -8.64
C VAL A 124 -13.51 0.22 -9.57
N CYS A 125 -13.22 1.52 -9.37
CA CYS A 125 -13.50 2.53 -10.39
C CYS A 125 -12.47 2.45 -11.51
#